data_AF-A0A7C3E5T6-F1
#
_entry.id   AF-A0A7C3E5T6-F1
#
_cell.length_a   1.000
_cell.length_b   1.000
_cell.length_c   1.000
_cell.angle_alpha   90.00
_cell.angle_beta   90.00
_cell.angle_gamma   90.00
#
_symmetry.space_group_name_H-M   'P 1'
#
loop_
_entity.id
_entity.type
_entity.pdbx_description
1 polymer ?
#
loop_
_entity_poly.entity_id
_entity_poly.type
_entity_poly.pdbx_seq_one_letter_code
_entity_poly.pdbx_strand_id
1 'polypeptide(L)'
;MPLLPTARTQPKPALADLTVLVYGQTKIGKSTLCSSAEGAVFLATEPGLNALDVFQVPIQSWEDLLNACAEIGEGNHPFKTIIIDTIDNAYKFCTDYILKKFKIDHESDLGYGKGYAIVNNEFQRVLTKLAFLPYGLFLVSHAKEMEVETRTGKYTRIVPTLPDKARKIVLGMVDMVLFCDLELTAGEDSAQNIRRVIRTKPSLYYEAGDRTGRLPETIDLDFKQFLEAFSAAVAPLKPQAPAKPAATAVK
;
A
#
# COMPACT_ATOMS: atom_id res chain seq x y z
N MET A 1 -4.03 33.26 -1.71
CA MET A 1 -2.59 32.95 -1.66
C MET A 1 -2.20 32.26 -2.96
N PRO A 2 -1.00 32.47 -3.52
CA PRO A 2 -0.56 31.71 -4.70
C PRO A 2 -0.55 30.20 -4.38
N LEU A 3 -1.12 29.40 -5.29
CA LEU A 3 -1.25 27.94 -5.13
C LEU A 3 0.07 27.19 -5.41
N LEU A 4 1.00 27.81 -6.12
CA LEU A 4 2.26 27.18 -6.53
C LEU A 4 3.34 27.37 -5.45
N PRO A 5 4.17 26.34 -5.19
CA PRO A 5 5.21 26.42 -4.18
C PRO A 5 6.33 27.37 -4.61
N THR A 6 6.93 28.06 -3.64
CA THR A 6 8.10 28.94 -3.85
C THR A 6 9.43 28.26 -3.53
N ALA A 7 9.39 27.03 -3.01
CA ALA A 7 10.56 26.21 -2.66
C ALA A 7 10.30 24.74 -3.00
N ARG A 8 11.36 23.93 -3.07
CA ARG A 8 11.23 22.48 -3.29
C ARG A 8 10.59 21.82 -2.07
N THR A 9 9.57 20.99 -2.30
CA THR A 9 9.00 20.12 -1.27
C THR A 9 10.05 19.10 -0.83
N GLN A 10 10.33 19.03 0.47
CA GLN A 10 11.26 18.03 1.01
C GLN A 10 10.59 16.64 1.00
N PRO A 11 11.36 15.55 0.80
CA PRO A 11 10.84 14.20 0.95
C PRO A 11 10.25 14.00 2.35
N LYS A 12 9.12 13.30 2.44
CA LYS A 12 8.51 12.90 3.69
C LYS A 12 9.48 12.01 4.49
N PRO A 13 9.85 12.37 5.73
CA PRO A 13 10.87 11.65 6.47
C PRO A 13 10.30 10.43 7.20
N ALA A 14 9.03 10.49 7.64
CA ALA A 14 8.44 9.46 8.48
C ALA A 14 7.68 8.41 7.67
N LEU A 15 7.69 7.17 8.17
CA LEU A 15 6.91 6.08 7.59
C LEU A 15 5.39 6.34 7.71
N ALA A 16 4.98 7.04 8.76
CA ALA A 16 3.60 7.49 9.00
C ALA A 16 3.13 8.61 8.04
N ASP A 17 3.95 9.03 7.08
CA ASP A 17 3.54 9.94 6.01
C ASP A 17 3.37 9.23 4.66
N LEU A 18 3.66 7.92 4.59
CA LEU A 18 3.79 7.16 3.35
C LEU A 18 2.66 6.15 3.16
N THR A 19 2.48 5.77 1.90
CA THR A 19 1.54 4.75 1.45
C THR A 19 2.29 3.45 1.12
N VAL A 20 1.83 2.32 1.66
CA VAL A 20 2.53 1.03 1.57
C VAL A 20 1.55 -0.05 1.15
N LEU A 21 1.89 -0.84 0.14
CA LEU A 21 1.24 -2.11 -0.15
C LEU A 21 2.10 -3.23 0.43
N VAL A 22 1.52 -4.05 1.32
CA VAL A 22 2.14 -5.27 1.85
C VAL A 22 1.36 -6.46 1.30
N TYR A 23 2.00 -7.32 0.53
CA TYR A 23 1.34 -8.51 -0.01
C TYR A 23 2.23 -9.75 0.03
N GLY A 24 1.60 -10.93 -0.03
CA GLY A 24 2.29 -12.21 0.18
C GLY A 24 1.31 -13.32 0.50
N GLN A 25 1.80 -14.55 0.59
CA GLN A 25 0.96 -15.71 0.88
C GLN A 25 0.24 -15.59 2.24
N THR A 26 -0.86 -16.33 2.40
CA THR A 26 -1.60 -16.39 3.66
C THR A 26 -0.69 -16.92 4.78
N LYS A 27 -0.83 -16.38 5.99
CA LYS A 27 -0.03 -16.75 7.19
C LYS A 27 1.47 -16.44 7.10
N ILE A 28 1.93 -15.67 6.09
CA ILE A 28 3.35 -15.27 6.02
C ILE A 28 3.75 -14.29 7.13
N GLY A 29 2.81 -13.50 7.66
CA GLY A 29 3.05 -12.53 8.74
C GLY A 29 2.74 -11.06 8.38
N LYS A 30 1.98 -10.79 7.31
CA LYS A 30 1.64 -9.43 6.85
C LYS A 30 0.98 -8.58 7.94
N SER A 31 -0.09 -9.09 8.56
CA SER A 31 -0.81 -8.36 9.60
C SER A 31 0.06 -8.11 10.84
N THR A 32 0.94 -9.06 11.20
CA THR A 32 1.94 -8.88 12.27
C THR A 32 2.99 -7.82 11.94
N LEU A 33 3.43 -7.74 10.67
CA LEU A 33 4.32 -6.68 10.21
C LEU A 33 3.63 -5.32 10.36
N CYS A 34 2.40 -5.20 9.85
CA CYS A 34 1.64 -3.94 9.89
C CYS A 34 1.26 -3.52 11.32
N SER A 35 0.99 -4.45 12.24
CA SER A 35 0.60 -4.13 13.62
C SER A 35 1.69 -3.42 14.41
N SER A 36 2.93 -3.50 13.96
CA SER A 36 4.08 -2.85 14.59
C SER A 36 4.25 -1.38 14.17
N ALA A 37 3.46 -0.90 13.20
CA ALA A 37 3.49 0.50 12.78
C ALA A 37 3.00 1.45 13.88
N GLU A 38 3.59 2.65 13.93
CA GLU A 38 3.27 3.63 14.96
C GLU A 38 1.78 4.02 14.89
N GLY A 39 1.08 3.93 16.03
CA GLY A 39 -0.33 4.31 16.14
C GLY A 39 -1.22 3.58 15.13
N ALA A 40 -0.98 2.29 14.91
CA ALA A 40 -1.71 1.46 13.96
C ALA A 40 -3.17 1.21 14.36
N VAL A 41 -4.09 1.37 13.40
CA VAL A 41 -5.47 0.88 13.47
C VAL A 41 -5.83 0.09 12.21
N PHE A 42 -6.45 -1.06 12.41
CA PHE A 42 -6.91 -1.92 11.32
C PHE A 42 -8.36 -1.63 10.97
N LEU A 43 -8.62 -1.33 9.71
CA LEU A 43 -9.91 -1.46 9.06
C LEU A 43 -10.01 -2.90 8.55
N ALA A 44 -10.54 -3.79 9.41
CA ALA A 44 -10.51 -5.23 9.23
C ALA A 44 -11.71 -5.69 8.39
N THR A 45 -11.45 -5.99 7.12
CA THR A 45 -12.46 -6.43 6.14
C THR A 45 -12.71 -7.94 6.16
N GLU A 46 -11.94 -8.68 6.96
CA GLU A 46 -12.13 -10.11 7.21
C GLU A 46 -11.71 -10.48 8.63
N PRO A 47 -12.23 -11.60 9.17
CA PRO A 47 -11.72 -12.16 10.41
C PRO A 47 -10.29 -12.67 10.20
N GLY A 48 -9.35 -12.20 11.02
CA GLY A 48 -7.94 -12.61 10.89
C GLY A 48 -6.99 -12.10 11.96
N LEU A 49 -7.40 -11.10 12.75
CA LEU A 49 -6.55 -10.41 13.72
C LEU A 49 -6.70 -10.94 15.16
N ASN A 50 -7.45 -12.04 15.37
CA ASN A 50 -7.83 -12.55 16.70
C ASN A 50 -6.64 -12.92 17.61
N ALA A 51 -5.45 -13.13 17.03
CA ALA A 51 -4.24 -13.48 17.78
C ALA A 51 -3.29 -12.26 17.98
N LEU A 52 -3.69 -11.07 17.54
CA LEU A 52 -2.90 -9.84 17.65
C LEU A 52 -3.56 -8.88 18.65
N ASP A 53 -2.73 -8.24 19.47
CA ASP A 53 -3.16 -7.12 20.33
C ASP A 53 -3.10 -5.82 19.50
N VAL A 54 -4.24 -5.45 18.90
CA VAL A 54 -4.33 -4.35 17.93
C VAL A 54 -5.64 -3.58 18.08
N PHE A 55 -5.62 -2.30 17.71
CA PHE A 55 -6.84 -1.55 17.46
C PHE A 55 -7.43 -1.99 16.12
N GLN A 56 -8.68 -2.44 16.12
CA GLN A 56 -9.38 -2.86 14.91
C GLN A 56 -10.83 -2.37 14.89
N VAL A 57 -11.29 -2.04 13.68
CA VAL A 57 -12.67 -1.72 13.34
C VAL A 57 -13.13 -2.76 12.32
N PRO A 58 -14.12 -3.60 12.63
CA PRO A 58 -14.69 -4.54 11.67
C PRO A 58 -15.38 -3.78 10.52
N ILE A 59 -15.03 -4.10 9.28
CA ILE A 59 -15.62 -3.54 8.07
C ILE A 59 -16.32 -4.68 7.33
N GLN A 60 -17.65 -4.61 7.22
CA GLN A 60 -18.44 -5.67 6.60
C GLN A 60 -19.10 -5.22 5.28
N SER A 61 -18.97 -3.93 4.97
CA SER A 61 -19.52 -3.30 3.78
C SER A 61 -18.68 -2.11 3.33
N TRP A 62 -18.95 -1.60 2.13
CA TRP A 62 -18.32 -0.37 1.65
C TRP A 62 -18.80 0.84 2.44
N GLU A 63 -20.04 0.81 2.92
CA GLU A 63 -20.61 1.87 3.75
C GLU A 63 -19.87 1.97 5.08
N ASP A 64 -19.54 0.84 5.72
CA ASP A 64 -18.71 0.82 6.93
C ASP A 64 -17.33 1.44 6.67
N LEU A 65 -16.71 1.09 5.53
CA LEU A 65 -15.42 1.64 5.16
C LEU A 65 -15.51 3.16 4.94
N LEU A 66 -16.55 3.63 4.25
CA LEU A 66 -16.78 5.06 4.03
C LEU A 66 -16.98 5.82 5.35
N ASN A 67 -17.71 5.24 6.30
CA ASN A 67 -17.91 5.82 7.62
C ASN A 67 -16.60 5.90 8.41
N ALA A 68 -15.81 4.82 8.42
CA ALA A 68 -14.48 4.82 9.05
C ALA A 68 -13.55 5.84 8.40
N CYS A 69 -13.56 5.97 7.06
CA CYS A 69 -12.79 6.98 6.35
C CYS A 69 -13.20 8.41 6.71
N ALA A 70 -14.50 8.64 6.94
CA ALA A 70 -15.00 9.95 7.36
C ALA A 70 -14.51 10.31 8.77
N GLU A 71 -14.60 9.38 9.73
CA GLU A 71 -14.10 9.55 11.10
C GLU A 71 -12.59 9.80 11.12
N ILE A 72 -11.82 9.06 10.32
CA ILE A 72 -10.38 9.29 10.13
C ILE A 72 -10.12 10.69 9.56
N GLY A 73 -10.94 11.12 8.60
CA GLY A 73 -10.85 12.45 7.99
C GLY A 73 -11.15 13.61 8.95
N GLU A 74 -11.96 13.38 9.99
CA GLU A 74 -12.23 14.36 11.05
C GLU A 74 -11.02 14.55 11.97
N GLY A 75 -10.17 13.52 12.11
CA GLY A 75 -8.91 13.58 12.85
C GLY A 75 -9.05 13.59 14.37
N ASN A 76 -10.25 13.31 14.90
CA ASN A 76 -10.53 13.24 16.34
C ASN A 76 -10.11 11.89 16.96
N HIS A 77 -8.90 11.41 16.64
CA HIS A 77 -8.38 10.11 17.07
C HIS A 77 -6.86 10.13 17.29
N PRO A 78 -6.29 9.16 18.03
CA PRO A 78 -4.85 9.12 18.32
C PRO A 78 -4.02 8.41 17.23
N PHE A 79 -4.65 7.77 16.25
CA PHE A 79 -3.97 6.92 15.26
C PHE A 79 -3.09 7.71 14.29
N LYS A 80 -1.99 7.08 13.89
CA LYS A 80 -1.01 7.62 12.93
C LYS A 80 -0.88 6.77 11.67
N THR A 81 -1.26 5.50 11.73
CA THR A 81 -1.21 4.58 10.59
C THR A 81 -2.53 3.84 10.45
N ILE A 82 -3.15 3.96 9.29
CA ILE A 82 -4.39 3.27 8.92
C ILE A 82 -4.02 2.05 8.08
N ILE A 83 -4.52 0.88 8.48
CA ILE A 83 -4.25 -0.40 7.79
C ILE A 83 -5.56 -0.94 7.23
N ILE A 84 -5.66 -1.17 5.92
CA ILE A 84 -6.79 -1.88 5.31
C ILE A 84 -6.38 -3.35 5.12
N ASP A 85 -6.96 -4.25 5.91
CA ASP A 85 -6.66 -5.68 5.88
C ASP A 85 -7.93 -6.51 5.62
N THR A 86 -8.15 -7.06 4.43
CA THR A 86 -7.40 -6.92 3.18
C THR A 86 -8.04 -5.89 2.23
N ILE A 87 -7.21 -5.26 1.41
CA ILE A 87 -7.66 -4.37 0.33
C ILE A 87 -8.45 -5.14 -0.75
N ASP A 88 -8.25 -6.45 -0.84
CA ASP A 88 -8.99 -7.34 -1.74
C ASP A 88 -10.47 -7.40 -1.40
N ASN A 89 -10.82 -7.57 -0.13
CA ASN A 89 -12.22 -7.61 0.29
C ASN A 89 -12.84 -6.21 0.30
N ALA A 90 -12.06 -5.15 0.62
CA ALA A 90 -12.54 -3.78 0.42
C ALA A 90 -12.96 -3.51 -1.03
N TYR A 91 -12.21 -4.03 -2.02
CA TYR A 91 -12.60 -3.93 -3.43
C TYR A 91 -13.90 -4.69 -3.73
N LYS A 92 -14.08 -5.90 -3.17
CA LYS A 92 -15.35 -6.65 -3.31
C LYS A 92 -16.53 -5.88 -2.74
N PHE A 93 -16.38 -5.32 -1.54
CA PHE A 93 -17.42 -4.49 -0.94
C PHE A 93 -17.76 -3.27 -1.80
N CYS A 94 -16.75 -2.63 -2.41
CA CYS A 94 -16.96 -1.55 -3.37
C CYS A 94 -17.77 -2.02 -4.59
N THR A 95 -17.47 -3.20 -5.13
CA THR A 95 -18.25 -3.81 -6.22
C THR A 95 -19.70 -3.99 -5.79
N ASP A 96 -19.95 -4.67 -4.67
CA ASP A 96 -21.29 -4.96 -4.16
C ASP A 96 -22.11 -3.68 -3.93
N TYR A 97 -21.47 -2.65 -3.38
CA TYR A 97 -22.08 -1.33 -3.18
C TYR A 97 -22.54 -0.69 -4.50
N ILE A 98 -21.71 -0.75 -5.55
CA ILE A 98 -22.05 -0.23 -6.87
C ILE A 98 -23.14 -1.08 -7.53
N LEU A 99 -23.04 -2.41 -7.49
CA LEU A 99 -24.06 -3.31 -8.05
C LEU A 99 -25.44 -3.02 -7.42
N LYS A 100 -25.51 -2.92 -6.09
CA LYS A 100 -26.72 -2.55 -5.35
C LYS A 100 -27.23 -1.16 -5.72
N LYS A 101 -26.35 -0.17 -5.84
CA LYS A 101 -26.70 1.21 -6.20
C LYS A 101 -27.32 1.31 -7.59
N PHE A 102 -26.82 0.55 -8.55
CA PHE A 102 -27.30 0.53 -9.94
C PHE A 102 -28.39 -0.52 -10.18
N LYS A 103 -28.73 -1.35 -9.19
CA LYS A 103 -29.73 -2.44 -9.28
C LYS A 103 -29.42 -3.43 -10.41
N ILE A 104 -28.17 -3.88 -10.45
CA ILE A 104 -27.66 -4.86 -11.41
C ILE A 104 -27.00 -6.02 -10.65
N ASP A 105 -26.91 -7.18 -11.27
CA ASP A 105 -26.34 -8.39 -10.64
C ASP A 105 -24.86 -8.56 -10.98
N HIS A 106 -24.40 -8.00 -12.10
CA HIS A 106 -23.00 -8.10 -12.53
C HIS A 106 -22.51 -6.81 -13.22
N GLU A 107 -21.22 -6.50 -13.14
CA GLU A 107 -20.65 -5.26 -13.67
C GLU A 107 -20.79 -5.14 -15.21
N SER A 108 -20.96 -6.27 -15.89
CA SER A 108 -21.20 -6.33 -17.34
C SER A 108 -22.56 -5.78 -17.77
N ASP A 109 -23.54 -5.75 -16.85
CA ASP A 109 -24.94 -5.44 -17.19
C ASP A 109 -25.12 -3.98 -17.62
N LEU A 110 -24.19 -3.09 -17.25
CA LEU A 110 -24.17 -1.69 -17.68
C LEU A 110 -23.57 -1.47 -19.07
N GLY A 111 -23.15 -2.55 -19.75
CA GLY A 111 -22.58 -2.52 -21.11
C GLY A 111 -21.17 -1.92 -21.19
N TYR A 112 -20.42 -2.32 -22.23
CA TYR A 112 -19.12 -1.75 -22.63
C TYR A 112 -18.12 -1.47 -21.49
N GLY A 113 -18.06 -2.34 -20.48
CA GLY A 113 -17.14 -2.19 -19.34
C GLY A 113 -17.43 -1.00 -18.41
N LYS A 114 -18.59 -0.35 -18.57
CA LYS A 114 -19.02 0.82 -17.79
C LYS A 114 -19.15 0.50 -16.30
N GLY A 115 -19.71 -0.65 -15.94
CA GLY A 115 -19.81 -1.07 -14.53
C GLY A 115 -18.44 -1.20 -13.88
N TYR A 116 -17.50 -1.89 -14.52
CA TYR A 116 -16.12 -1.98 -14.06
C TYR A 116 -15.48 -0.60 -13.91
N ALA A 117 -15.70 0.33 -14.85
CA ALA A 117 -15.16 1.69 -14.74
C ALA A 117 -15.71 2.44 -13.52
N ILE A 118 -17.01 2.32 -13.25
CA ILE A 118 -17.66 2.95 -12.09
C ILE A 118 -17.08 2.39 -10.78
N VAL A 119 -16.95 1.07 -10.66
CA VAL A 119 -16.34 0.43 -9.48
C VAL A 119 -14.91 0.93 -9.26
N ASN A 120 -14.07 0.87 -10.30
CA ASN A 120 -12.67 1.30 -10.19
C ASN A 120 -12.54 2.78 -9.84
N ASN A 121 -13.41 3.64 -10.39
CA ASN A 121 -13.42 5.07 -10.09
C ASN A 121 -13.81 5.34 -8.63
N GLU A 122 -14.83 4.65 -8.11
CA GLU A 122 -15.25 4.79 -6.72
C GLU A 122 -14.17 4.30 -5.74
N PHE A 123 -13.59 3.13 -6.02
CA PHE A 123 -12.49 2.57 -5.26
C PHE A 123 -11.28 3.51 -5.24
N GLN A 124 -10.86 4.00 -6.40
CA GLN A 124 -9.76 4.97 -6.52
C GLN A 124 -10.06 6.28 -5.79
N ARG A 125 -11.30 6.80 -5.89
CA ARG A 125 -11.71 8.04 -5.22
C ARG A 125 -11.53 7.95 -3.71
N VAL A 126 -11.92 6.83 -3.09
CA VAL A 126 -11.81 6.64 -1.64
C VAL A 126 -10.35 6.47 -1.21
N LEU A 127 -9.59 5.60 -1.88
CA LEU A 127 -8.18 5.40 -1.55
C LEU A 127 -7.34 6.66 -1.73
N THR A 128 -7.60 7.42 -2.80
CA THR A 128 -6.91 8.68 -3.05
C THR A 128 -7.18 9.68 -1.94
N LYS A 129 -8.43 9.80 -1.47
CA LYS A 129 -8.77 10.68 -0.35
C LYS A 129 -8.03 10.29 0.94
N LEU A 130 -8.01 8.99 1.27
CA LEU A 130 -7.25 8.50 2.43
C LEU A 130 -5.75 8.79 2.30
N ALA A 131 -5.16 8.57 1.12
CA ALA A 131 -3.74 8.82 0.87
C ALA A 131 -3.33 10.30 0.96
N PHE A 132 -4.28 11.23 0.84
CA PHE A 132 -4.04 12.67 1.04
C PHE A 132 -4.11 13.11 2.51
N LEU A 133 -4.59 12.24 3.41
CA LEU A 133 -4.60 12.55 4.85
C LEU A 133 -3.17 12.48 5.43
N PRO A 134 -2.89 13.18 6.53
CA PRO A 134 -1.57 13.17 7.17
C PRO A 134 -1.36 11.92 8.04
N TYR A 135 -1.66 10.74 7.49
CA TYR A 135 -1.54 9.44 8.15
C TYR A 135 -0.85 8.45 7.22
N GLY A 136 -0.17 7.46 7.80
CA GLY A 136 0.36 6.33 7.06
C GLY A 136 -0.81 5.49 6.53
N LEU A 137 -0.73 5.02 5.30
CA LEU A 137 -1.78 4.18 4.71
C LEU A 137 -1.17 2.86 4.24
N PHE A 138 -1.47 1.80 4.97
CA PHE A 138 -0.96 0.46 4.72
C PHE A 138 -2.10 -0.39 4.14
N LEU A 139 -1.86 -0.98 2.99
CA LEU A 139 -2.83 -1.82 2.28
C LEU A 139 -2.29 -3.25 2.31
N VAL A 140 -3.07 -4.20 2.83
CA VAL A 140 -2.68 -5.60 2.91
C VAL A 140 -3.39 -6.40 1.82
N SER A 141 -2.65 -7.22 1.07
CA SER A 141 -3.23 -8.10 0.04
C SER A 141 -2.65 -9.51 0.10
N HIS A 142 -3.34 -10.48 -0.49
CA HIS A 142 -2.77 -11.80 -0.73
C HIS A 142 -1.95 -11.82 -2.03
N ALA A 143 -1.09 -12.82 -2.18
CA ALA A 143 -0.36 -13.08 -3.42
C ALA A 143 -1.02 -14.20 -4.22
N LYS A 144 -1.02 -14.07 -5.55
CA LYS A 144 -1.35 -15.12 -6.51
C LYS A 144 -0.29 -15.21 -7.59
N GLU A 145 -0.21 -16.37 -8.22
CA GLU A 145 0.56 -16.55 -9.45
C GLU A 145 -0.26 -16.10 -10.65
N MET A 146 0.42 -15.47 -11.61
CA MET A 146 -0.14 -15.02 -12.88
C MET A 146 0.83 -15.39 -13.99
N GLU A 147 0.38 -16.15 -14.97
CA GLU A 147 1.18 -16.43 -16.17
C GLU A 147 1.24 -15.17 -17.03
N VAL A 148 2.45 -14.73 -17.37
CA VAL A 148 2.70 -13.62 -18.27
C VAL A 148 3.25 -14.18 -19.58
N GLU A 149 2.48 -14.00 -20.65
CA GLU A 149 2.91 -14.33 -22.00
C GLU A 149 3.66 -13.15 -22.63
N THR A 150 4.86 -13.43 -23.12
CA THR A 150 5.70 -12.46 -23.84
C THR A 150 6.03 -12.99 -25.22
N ARG A 151 6.59 -12.11 -26.07
CA ARG A 151 7.07 -12.51 -27.41
C ARG A 151 8.11 -13.63 -27.38
N THR A 152 8.86 -13.76 -26.28
CA THR A 152 9.99 -14.70 -26.14
C THR A 152 9.65 -15.91 -25.28
N GLY A 153 8.43 -16.02 -24.75
CA GLY A 153 8.01 -17.14 -23.91
C GLY A 153 7.06 -16.73 -22.79
N LYS A 154 6.76 -17.69 -21.91
CA LYS A 154 5.86 -17.52 -20.77
C LYS A 154 6.67 -17.59 -19.48
N TYR A 155 6.31 -16.76 -18.50
CA TYR A 155 6.87 -16.85 -17.16
C TYR A 155 5.78 -16.62 -16.11
N THR A 156 5.96 -17.20 -14.93
CA THR A 156 5.06 -16.97 -13.80
C THR A 156 5.50 -15.72 -13.04
N ARG A 157 4.53 -14.87 -12.71
CA ARG A 157 4.73 -13.67 -11.90
C ARG A 157 3.82 -13.69 -10.68
N ILE A 158 4.38 -13.39 -9.51
CA ILE A 158 3.64 -13.29 -8.26
C ILE A 158 3.15 -11.86 -8.06
N VAL A 159 1.84 -11.71 -7.91
CA VAL A 159 1.15 -10.41 -7.90
C VAL A 159 0.10 -10.36 -6.80
N PRO A 160 -0.33 -9.16 -6.36
CA PRO A 160 -1.48 -9.02 -5.49
C PRO A 160 -2.74 -9.67 -6.08
N THR A 161 -3.60 -10.22 -5.22
CA THR A 161 -4.83 -10.90 -5.64
C THR A 161 -5.87 -9.99 -6.30
N LEU A 162 -5.74 -8.68 -6.11
CA LEU A 162 -6.56 -7.63 -6.71
C LEU A 162 -6.80 -7.85 -8.23
N PRO A 163 -7.98 -7.46 -8.75
CA PRO A 163 -8.24 -7.38 -10.19
C PRO A 163 -7.27 -6.42 -10.89
N ASP A 164 -6.96 -6.67 -12.17
CA ASP A 164 -5.87 -5.98 -12.88
C ASP A 164 -5.92 -4.44 -12.80
N LYS A 165 -7.10 -3.83 -13.03
CA LYS A 165 -7.27 -2.38 -12.95
C LYS A 165 -7.10 -1.85 -11.52
N ALA A 166 -7.72 -2.50 -10.54
CA ALA A 166 -7.61 -2.16 -9.12
C ALA A 166 -6.16 -2.28 -8.62
N ARG A 167 -5.48 -3.36 -9.00
CA ARG A 167 -4.06 -3.59 -8.73
C ARG A 167 -3.21 -2.46 -9.30
N LYS A 168 -3.41 -2.07 -10.57
CA LYS A 168 -2.69 -0.95 -11.19
C LYS A 168 -2.95 0.38 -10.49
N ILE A 169 -4.16 0.63 -10.02
CA ILE A 169 -4.50 1.80 -9.20
C ILE A 169 -3.66 1.80 -7.92
N VAL A 170 -3.67 0.69 -7.17
CA VAL A 170 -2.93 0.58 -5.91
C VAL A 170 -1.42 0.70 -6.13
N LEU A 171 -0.84 -0.05 -7.07
CA LEU A 171 0.59 0.00 -7.40
C LEU A 171 1.03 1.39 -7.87
N GLY A 172 0.18 2.09 -8.61
CA GLY A 172 0.44 3.46 -9.07
C GLY A 172 0.32 4.50 -7.94
N MET A 173 -0.45 4.22 -6.90
CA MET A 173 -0.66 5.12 -5.78
C MET A 173 0.46 4.99 -4.73
N VAL A 174 0.84 3.77 -4.35
CA VAL A 174 1.69 3.54 -3.17
C VAL A 174 3.15 3.98 -3.37
N ASP A 175 3.79 4.41 -2.28
CA ASP A 175 5.21 4.76 -2.22
C ASP A 175 6.10 3.52 -2.16
N MET A 176 5.62 2.47 -1.49
CA MET A 176 6.33 1.20 -1.32
C MET A 176 5.42 0.01 -1.62
N VAL A 177 5.94 -0.97 -2.34
CA VAL A 177 5.32 -2.28 -2.58
C VAL A 177 6.25 -3.33 -1.99
N LEU A 178 5.81 -3.92 -0.88
CA LEU A 178 6.54 -4.87 -0.07
C LEU A 178 5.99 -6.28 -0.33
N PHE A 179 6.77 -7.12 -1.01
CA PHE A 179 6.41 -8.51 -1.26
C PHE A 179 7.00 -9.42 -0.16
N CYS A 180 6.14 -9.97 0.67
CA CYS A 180 6.50 -10.92 1.72
C CYS A 180 6.57 -12.34 1.15
N ASP A 181 7.75 -12.96 1.23
CA ASP A 181 8.09 -14.22 0.56
C ASP A 181 8.88 -15.17 1.47
N LEU A 182 8.96 -16.43 1.07
CA LEU A 182 9.87 -17.41 1.66
C LEU A 182 11.12 -17.52 0.79
N GLU A 183 12.28 -17.25 1.39
CA GLU A 183 13.56 -17.39 0.71
C GLU A 183 14.29 -18.64 1.21
N LEU A 184 14.67 -19.49 0.25
CA LEU A 184 15.53 -20.64 0.48
C LEU A 184 16.99 -20.17 0.46
N THR A 185 17.70 -20.49 1.53
CA THR A 185 19.14 -20.23 1.67
C THR A 185 19.87 -21.55 1.85
N ALA A 186 21.06 -21.66 1.24
CA ALA A 186 21.92 -22.81 1.46
C ALA A 186 22.52 -22.71 2.87
N GLY A 187 22.21 -23.67 3.73
CA GLY A 187 22.87 -23.84 5.02
C GLY A 187 24.18 -24.61 4.90
N GLU A 188 24.94 -24.63 5.99
CA GLU A 188 26.04 -25.57 6.16
C GLU A 188 25.47 -27.02 6.15
N ASP A 189 26.20 -27.97 5.58
CA ASP A 189 25.81 -29.38 5.44
C ASP A 189 24.61 -29.71 4.53
N SER A 190 24.42 -28.98 3.43
CA SER A 190 23.34 -29.23 2.44
C SER A 190 21.91 -29.10 3.00
N ALA A 191 21.75 -28.56 4.21
CA ALA A 191 20.44 -28.23 4.76
C ALA A 191 19.90 -26.96 4.08
N GLN A 192 18.65 -27.00 3.62
CA GLN A 192 17.96 -25.80 3.14
C GLN A 192 17.34 -25.06 4.33
N ASN A 193 17.76 -23.81 4.54
CA ASN A 193 17.14 -22.94 5.52
C ASN A 193 16.10 -22.06 4.84
N ILE A 194 14.88 -22.06 5.35
CA ILE A 194 13.79 -21.21 4.87
C ILE A 194 13.68 -20.01 5.82
N ARG A 195 13.81 -18.80 5.27
CA ARG A 195 13.55 -17.56 6.01
C ARG A 195 12.42 -16.76 5.38
N ARG A 196 11.69 -16.01 6.20
CA ARG A 196 10.65 -15.07 5.72
C ARG A 196 11.31 -13.73 5.43
N VAL A 197 11.05 -13.18 4.25
CA VAL A 197 11.67 -11.94 3.78
C VAL A 197 10.66 -10.98 3.21
N ILE A 198 11.07 -9.72 3.09
CA ILE A 198 10.40 -8.65 2.35
C ILE A 198 11.28 -8.31 1.15
N ARG A 199 10.77 -8.50 -0.07
CA ARG A 199 11.39 -8.01 -1.30
C ARG A 199 10.88 -6.60 -1.61
N THR A 200 11.79 -5.66 -1.85
CA THR A 200 11.43 -4.23 -1.97
C THR A 200 11.72 -3.63 -3.35
N LYS A 201 12.38 -4.37 -4.24
CA LYS A 201 12.80 -3.88 -5.55
C LYS A 201 12.08 -4.59 -6.71
N PRO A 202 11.92 -3.92 -7.87
CA PRO A 202 11.23 -4.50 -9.02
C PRO A 202 11.88 -5.80 -9.50
N SER A 203 11.05 -6.76 -9.90
CA SER A 203 11.49 -8.03 -10.46
C SER A 203 10.62 -8.44 -11.64
N LEU A 204 11.17 -9.29 -12.49
CA LEU A 204 10.40 -9.98 -13.52
C LEU A 204 9.35 -10.92 -12.88
N TYR A 205 9.70 -11.55 -11.75
CA TYR A 205 8.93 -12.65 -11.17
C TYR A 205 7.96 -12.22 -10.06
N TYR A 206 8.01 -10.96 -9.61
CA TYR A 206 7.07 -10.42 -8.62
C TYR A 206 6.91 -8.90 -8.78
N GLU A 207 5.90 -8.31 -8.15
CA GLU A 207 5.65 -6.86 -8.13
C GLU A 207 6.10 -6.27 -6.80
N ALA A 208 7.30 -5.69 -6.75
CA ALA A 208 7.77 -4.92 -5.60
C ALA A 208 8.41 -3.61 -6.07
N GLY A 209 8.58 -2.65 -5.15
CA GLY A 209 9.14 -1.35 -5.49
C GLY A 209 9.23 -0.42 -4.29
N ASP A 210 10.17 0.52 -4.37
CA ASP A 210 10.44 1.50 -3.33
C ASP A 210 10.77 2.83 -3.98
N ARG A 211 9.84 3.80 -3.90
CA ARG A 211 10.04 5.17 -4.42
C ARG A 211 10.96 6.01 -3.55
N THR A 212 11.17 5.59 -2.31
CA THR A 212 11.98 6.34 -1.33
C THR A 212 13.47 6.18 -1.62
N GLY A 213 13.84 5.07 -2.26
CA GLY A 213 15.23 4.71 -2.55
C GLY A 213 16.02 4.30 -1.31
N ARG A 214 15.36 4.08 -0.17
CA ARG A 214 15.97 3.85 1.14
C ARG A 214 16.18 2.37 1.46
N LEU A 215 15.37 1.49 0.87
CA LEU A 215 15.37 0.08 1.24
C LEU A 215 16.40 -0.74 0.45
N PRO A 216 17.01 -1.79 1.03
CA PRO A 216 17.82 -2.77 0.31
C PRO A 216 16.94 -3.71 -0.52
N GLU A 217 17.57 -4.55 -1.37
CA GLU A 217 16.86 -5.54 -2.23
C GLU A 217 15.87 -6.42 -1.45
N THR A 218 16.36 -6.96 -0.34
CA THR A 218 15.66 -7.90 0.55
C THR A 218 15.93 -7.52 2.00
N ILE A 219 14.90 -7.64 2.84
CA ILE A 219 14.96 -7.47 4.31
C ILE A 219 14.34 -8.73 4.92
N ASP A 220 14.75 -9.14 6.12
CA ASP A 220 13.98 -10.16 6.84
C ASP A 220 12.56 -9.64 7.13
N LEU A 221 11.57 -10.54 7.26
CA LEU A 221 10.20 -10.17 7.61
C LEU A 221 10.09 -9.81 9.10
N ASP A 222 10.66 -8.66 9.43
CA ASP A 222 10.73 -8.08 10.77
C ASP A 222 10.56 -6.56 10.67
N PHE A 223 9.64 -6.01 11.46
CA PHE A 223 9.29 -4.59 11.36
C PHE A 223 10.44 -3.68 11.82
N LYS A 224 11.21 -4.12 12.83
CA LYS A 224 12.34 -3.34 13.34
C LYS A 224 13.44 -3.23 12.29
N GLN A 225 13.79 -4.34 11.64
CA GLN A 225 14.75 -4.33 10.53
C GLN A 225 14.26 -3.47 9.35
N PHE A 226 12.97 -3.55 9.02
CA PHE A 226 12.36 -2.70 8.00
C PHE A 226 12.46 -1.20 8.36
N LEU A 227 12.12 -0.83 9.59
CA LEU A 227 12.20 0.55 10.07
C LEU A 227 13.64 1.07 10.13
N GLU A 228 14.58 0.25 10.60
CA GLU A 228 16.01 0.58 10.63
C GLU A 228 16.54 0.85 9.21
N ALA A 229 16.22 -0.01 8.23
CA ALA A 229 16.60 0.18 6.84
C ALA A 229 16.00 1.48 6.26
N PHE A 230 14.73 1.76 6.56
CA PHE A 230 14.07 2.99 6.13
C PHE A 230 14.68 4.25 6.75
N SER A 231 15.05 4.21 8.03
CA SER A 231 15.60 5.36 8.76
C SER A 231 17.08 5.60 8.49
N ALA A 232 17.89 4.56 8.28
CA ALA A 232 19.34 4.68 8.08
C ALA A 232 19.73 5.49 6.82
N ALA A 233 18.86 5.50 5.81
CA ALA A 233 19.08 6.26 4.58
C ALA A 233 18.82 7.78 4.72
N VAL A 234 18.36 8.26 5.88
CA VAL A 234 18.15 9.68 6.18
C VAL A 234 19.45 10.30 6.71
N ALA A 235 20.49 10.38 5.89
CA ALA A 235 21.61 11.30 6.16
C ALA A 235 21.10 12.76 6.06
N PRO A 236 21.63 13.73 6.85
CA PRO A 236 21.00 15.04 7.02
C PRO A 236 20.91 15.79 5.69
N LEU A 237 19.69 16.21 5.33
CA LEU A 237 19.46 17.15 4.24
C LEU A 237 20.37 18.37 4.46
N LYS A 238 21.33 18.62 3.54
CA LYS A 238 22.13 19.85 3.56
C LYS A 238 21.18 21.06 3.61
N PRO A 239 21.44 22.07 4.46
CA PRO A 239 20.64 23.29 4.48
C PRO A 239 20.57 23.87 3.06
N GLN A 240 19.37 24.01 2.52
CA GLN A 240 19.19 24.73 1.26
C GLN A 240 19.57 26.19 1.51
N ALA A 241 20.58 26.67 0.77
CA ALA A 241 20.92 28.08 0.77
C ALA A 241 19.69 28.89 0.34
N PRO A 242 19.35 29.99 1.04
CA PRO A 242 18.20 30.81 0.69
C PRO A 242 18.35 31.30 -0.76
N ALA A 243 17.27 31.18 -1.53
CA ALA A 243 17.21 31.68 -2.89
C ALA A 243 17.55 33.19 -2.88
N LYS A 244 18.55 33.59 -3.68
CA LYS A 244 18.90 35.00 -3.86
C LYS A 244 17.65 35.77 -4.31
N PRO A 245 17.33 36.92 -3.69
CA PRO A 245 16.27 37.79 -4.20
C PRO A 245 16.59 38.17 -5.64
N ALA A 246 15.60 38.03 -6.52
CA ALA A 246 15.69 38.56 -7.87
C ALA A 246 15.95 40.06 -7.80
N ALA A 247 17.08 40.50 -8.36
CA ALA A 247 17.41 41.91 -8.45
C ALA A 247 16.33 42.62 -9.27
N THR A 248 15.57 43.50 -8.63
CA THR A 248 14.71 44.48 -9.28
C THR A 248 15.61 45.43 -10.06
N ALA A 249 15.69 45.24 -11.38
CA ALA A 249 16.28 46.24 -12.27
C ALA A 249 15.33 47.44 -12.32
N VAL A 250 15.67 48.49 -11.57
CA VAL A 250 15.12 49.83 -11.75
C VAL A 250 16.19 50.67 -12.44
N LYS A 251 16.05 50.83 -13.76
CA LYS A 251 16.13 52.10 -14.51
C LYS A 251 15.93 51.83 -16.00
#